data_AF-I0KB31-F1
#
_entry.id   AF-I0KB31-F1
#
_cell.length_a   1.000
_cell.length_b   1.000
_cell.length_c   1.000
_cell.angle_alpha   90.00
_cell.angle_beta   90.00
_cell.angle_gamma   90.00
#
_symmetry.space_group_name_H-M   'P 1'
#
loop_
_entity.id
_entity.type
_entity.pdbx_description
1 polymer ?
#
loop_
_entity_poly.entity_id
_entity_poly.type
_entity_poly.pdbx_seq_one_letter_code
_entity_poly.pdbx_strand_id
1 'polypeptide(L)'
;MRRSALLRWFVSFLIALPISLVFAFPTLRRCLTIRYADDFTAFQHQQHTVYVSNDATPRQRAVLVRHLDVATQRIGRFWGSRQGRAVLIYCPTQAQYARYCSGGEGAGCSIGLPWGTSFLVLGPEGNSPDVMAHELCHDELFARLGWLTIKRQVPQWFNEGLALMVDYRFTSPTNDPAIRFADYDAEWRYRTRGLMAQHPQFVPTLPALETTRDFFYGNYGRVMLAYLAAGREVARWLATEKQPPLLPFVRQLAAGEAFDEVYKKAKPEQAVDKAGKSAKKGSAESG
;
A
#
# COMPACT_ATOMS: atom_id res chain seq x y z
N MET A 1 17.43 -47.98 -8.60
CA MET A 1 16.21 -47.58 -9.38
C MET A 1 15.25 -46.66 -8.61
N ARG A 2 14.80 -46.99 -7.38
CA ARG A 2 13.83 -46.17 -6.60
C ARG A 2 14.21 -44.70 -6.35
N ARG A 3 15.48 -44.39 -6.05
CA ARG A 3 15.96 -42.99 -5.82
C ARG A 3 15.82 -42.10 -7.06
N SER A 4 16.09 -42.64 -8.25
CA SER A 4 15.92 -41.91 -9.53
C SER A 4 14.46 -41.62 -9.87
N ALA A 5 13.54 -42.49 -9.44
CA ALA A 5 12.12 -42.28 -9.63
C ALA A 5 11.62 -41.19 -8.68
N LEU A 6 11.98 -41.26 -7.38
CA LEU A 6 11.62 -40.24 -6.40
C LEU A 6 12.15 -38.84 -6.77
N LEU A 7 13.38 -38.75 -7.27
CA LEU A 7 13.94 -37.48 -7.76
C LEU A 7 13.16 -36.95 -8.97
N ARG A 8 12.78 -37.81 -9.91
CA ARG A 8 11.95 -37.43 -11.07
C ARG A 8 10.57 -36.93 -10.63
N TRP A 9 9.89 -37.64 -9.73
CA TRP A 9 8.61 -37.21 -9.18
C TRP A 9 8.72 -35.88 -8.45
N PHE A 10 9.76 -35.69 -7.64
CA PHE A 10 10.02 -34.44 -6.94
C PHE A 10 10.26 -33.27 -7.91
N VAL A 11 11.07 -33.46 -8.95
CA VAL A 11 11.31 -32.44 -9.98
C VAL A 11 10.04 -32.14 -10.78
N SER A 12 9.29 -33.16 -11.20
CA SER A 12 8.00 -32.99 -11.87
C SER A 12 7.00 -32.23 -11.01
N PHE A 13 6.95 -32.52 -9.71
CA PHE A 13 6.10 -31.80 -8.76
C PHE A 13 6.54 -30.33 -8.60
N LEU A 14 7.84 -30.06 -8.47
CA LEU A 14 8.37 -28.69 -8.39
C LEU A 14 8.07 -27.85 -9.63
N ILE A 15 7.91 -28.47 -10.80
CA ILE A 15 7.52 -27.78 -12.05
C ILE A 15 6.00 -27.66 -12.15
N ALA A 16 5.27 -28.76 -11.89
CA ALA A 16 3.82 -28.82 -12.06
C ALA A 16 3.09 -27.93 -11.04
N LEU A 17 3.60 -27.81 -9.81
CA LEU A 17 2.97 -27.01 -8.76
C LEU A 17 2.85 -25.51 -9.12
N PRO A 18 3.94 -24.78 -9.45
CA PRO A 18 3.84 -23.37 -9.82
C PRO A 18 2.99 -23.15 -11.07
N ILE A 19 3.06 -24.05 -12.06
CA ILE A 19 2.20 -24.00 -13.25
C ILE A 19 0.73 -24.13 -12.84
N SER A 20 0.40 -25.15 -12.04
CA SER A 20 -0.97 -25.39 -11.56
C SER A 20 -1.50 -24.21 -10.76
N LEU A 21 -0.66 -23.56 -9.94
CA LEU A 21 -1.03 -22.35 -9.21
C LEU A 21 -1.37 -21.21 -10.17
N VAL A 22 -0.57 -20.95 -11.21
CA VAL A 22 -0.90 -19.91 -12.21
C VAL A 22 -2.24 -20.19 -12.89
N PHE A 23 -2.54 -21.45 -13.22
CA PHE A 23 -3.84 -21.80 -13.81
C PHE A 23 -5.01 -21.74 -12.81
N ALA A 24 -4.77 -22.02 -11.53
CA ALA A 24 -5.76 -21.91 -10.46
C ALA A 24 -6.14 -20.45 -10.15
N PHE A 25 -5.27 -19.48 -10.45
CA PHE A 25 -5.50 -18.04 -10.23
C PHE A 25 -5.67 -17.31 -11.57
N PRO A 26 -6.89 -17.25 -12.15
CA PRO A 26 -7.12 -16.71 -13.49
C PRO A 26 -6.69 -15.24 -13.63
N THR A 27 -6.85 -14.45 -12.58
CA THR A 27 -6.40 -13.06 -12.49
C THR A 27 -4.90 -12.94 -12.68
N LEU A 28 -4.12 -13.75 -11.95
CA LEU A 28 -2.67 -13.75 -12.04
C LEU A 28 -2.20 -14.17 -13.43
N ARG A 29 -2.80 -15.22 -13.98
CA ARG A 29 -2.52 -15.66 -15.35
C ARG A 29 -2.71 -14.52 -16.35
N ARG A 30 -3.84 -13.81 -16.27
CA ARG A 30 -4.16 -12.70 -17.17
C ARG A 30 -3.13 -11.57 -17.08
N CYS A 31 -2.72 -11.19 -15.87
CA CYS A 31 -1.64 -10.20 -15.70
C CYS A 31 -0.33 -10.67 -16.33
N LEU A 32 0.07 -11.92 -16.09
CA LEU A 32 1.31 -12.49 -16.63
C LEU A 32 1.33 -12.60 -18.15
N THR A 33 0.16 -12.80 -18.77
CA THR A 33 0.02 -12.94 -20.22
C THR A 33 -0.48 -11.68 -20.91
N ILE A 34 -0.53 -10.53 -20.24
CA ILE A 34 -1.09 -9.28 -20.80
C ILE A 34 -0.41 -8.86 -22.12
N ARG A 35 0.88 -9.17 -22.30
CA ARG A 35 1.63 -8.90 -23.54
C ARG A 35 1.09 -9.61 -24.78
N TYR A 36 0.26 -10.63 -24.59
CA TYR A 36 -0.36 -11.44 -25.64
C TYR A 36 -1.86 -11.17 -25.78
N ALA A 37 -2.39 -10.17 -25.06
CA ALA A 37 -3.80 -9.84 -25.10
C ALA A 37 -4.09 -8.93 -26.30
N ASP A 38 -4.91 -9.40 -27.24
CA ASP A 38 -5.27 -8.66 -28.46
C ASP A 38 -6.18 -7.45 -28.17
N ASP A 39 -6.85 -7.43 -27.02
CA ASP A 39 -7.73 -6.35 -26.57
C ASP A 39 -6.98 -5.20 -25.87
N PHE A 40 -5.65 -5.21 -25.87
CA PHE A 40 -4.81 -4.15 -25.29
C PHE A 40 -3.76 -3.61 -26.26
N THR A 41 -3.52 -2.31 -26.18
CA THR A 41 -2.38 -1.65 -26.82
C THR A 41 -1.31 -1.36 -25.78
N ALA A 42 -0.06 -1.71 -26.08
CA ALA A 42 1.09 -1.42 -25.22
C ALA A 42 1.84 -0.16 -25.65
N PHE A 43 2.37 0.60 -24.69
CA PHE A 43 3.38 1.63 -24.92
C PHE A 43 4.32 1.75 -23.72
N GLN A 44 5.51 2.31 -23.95
CA GLN A 44 6.42 2.64 -22.86
C GLN A 44 6.14 4.06 -22.37
N HIS A 45 6.08 4.23 -21.05
CA HIS A 45 5.99 5.54 -20.41
C HIS A 45 6.95 5.59 -19.23
N GLN A 46 8.03 6.34 -19.40
CA GLN A 46 9.14 6.40 -18.44
C GLN A 46 9.69 4.98 -18.16
N GLN A 47 9.67 4.53 -16.91
CA GLN A 47 10.14 3.20 -16.49
C GLN A 47 9.05 2.11 -16.53
N HIS A 48 7.85 2.45 -17.00
CA HIS A 48 6.70 1.55 -16.99
C HIS A 48 6.30 1.11 -18.40
N THR A 49 5.98 -0.18 -18.53
CA THR A 49 5.20 -0.67 -19.66
C THR A 49 3.72 -0.52 -19.32
N VAL A 50 2.98 0.20 -20.18
CA VAL A 50 1.56 0.50 -19.98
C VAL A 50 0.74 -0.23 -21.04
N TYR A 51 -0.20 -1.05 -20.59
CA TYR A 51 -1.21 -1.71 -21.41
C TYR A 51 -2.55 -0.98 -21.22
N VAL A 52 -3.13 -0.50 -22.30
CA VAL A 52 -4.43 0.17 -22.28
C VAL A 52 -5.41 -0.60 -23.14
N SER A 53 -6.55 -0.95 -22.57
CA SER A 53 -7.63 -1.62 -23.31
C SER A 53 -8.00 -0.83 -24.56
N ASN A 54 -8.27 -1.55 -25.65
CA ASN A 54 -8.68 -1.00 -26.93
C ASN A 54 -10.02 -0.24 -26.84
N ASP A 55 -10.84 -0.52 -25.82
CA ASP A 55 -12.09 0.18 -25.55
C ASP A 55 -11.88 1.60 -24.97
N ALA A 56 -10.67 1.93 -24.51
CA ALA A 56 -10.38 3.24 -23.96
C ALA A 56 -10.41 4.32 -25.04
N THR A 57 -11.24 5.34 -24.85
CA THR A 57 -11.35 6.49 -25.75
C THR A 57 -10.02 7.25 -25.84
N PRO A 58 -9.78 7.99 -26.95
CA PRO A 58 -8.60 8.85 -27.07
C PRO A 58 -8.45 9.84 -25.91
N ARG A 59 -9.58 10.37 -25.40
CA ARG A 59 -9.61 11.25 -24.24
C ARG A 59 -9.14 10.53 -22.97
N GLN A 60 -9.65 9.34 -22.68
CA GLN A 60 -9.22 8.55 -21.52
C GLN A 60 -7.72 8.22 -21.59
N ARG A 61 -7.20 7.87 -22.77
CA ARG A 61 -5.77 7.61 -22.99
C ARG A 61 -4.91 8.84 -22.72
N ALA A 62 -5.30 10.00 -23.26
CA ALA A 62 -4.58 11.25 -23.03
C ALA A 62 -4.63 11.69 -21.55
N VAL A 63 -5.77 11.50 -20.88
CA VAL A 63 -5.92 11.75 -19.44
C VAL A 63 -5.05 10.80 -18.62
N LEU A 64 -5.02 9.51 -18.97
CA LEU A 64 -4.22 8.48 -18.31
C LEU A 64 -2.74 8.87 -18.24
N VAL A 65 -2.16 9.28 -19.37
CA VAL A 65 -0.76 9.69 -19.44
C VAL A 65 -0.48 10.90 -18.51
N ARG A 66 -1.34 11.92 -18.56
CA ARG A 66 -1.19 13.10 -17.68
C ARG A 66 -1.30 12.76 -16.21
N HIS A 67 -2.26 11.90 -15.84
CA HIS A 67 -2.43 11.47 -14.46
C HIS A 67 -1.24 10.63 -13.99
N LEU A 68 -0.70 9.78 -14.86
CA LEU A 68 0.48 8.99 -14.57
C LEU A 68 1.73 9.87 -14.36
N ASP A 69 1.90 10.93 -15.14
CA ASP A 69 2.98 11.90 -14.93
C ASP A 69 2.86 12.58 -13.54
N VAL A 70 1.66 13.03 -13.16
CA VAL A 70 1.41 13.65 -11.85
C VAL A 70 1.66 12.67 -10.71
N ALA A 71 1.12 11.46 -10.80
CA ALA A 71 1.30 10.42 -9.79
C ALA A 71 2.78 10.06 -9.62
N THR A 72 3.48 9.90 -10.74
CA THR A 72 4.91 9.60 -10.77
C THR A 72 5.75 10.72 -10.13
N GLN A 73 5.40 11.98 -10.40
CA GLN A 73 6.05 13.12 -9.74
C GLN A 73 5.82 13.11 -8.23
N ARG A 74 4.61 12.77 -7.76
CA ARG A 74 4.32 12.64 -6.32
C ARG A 74 5.17 11.56 -5.66
N ILE A 75 5.27 10.38 -6.28
CA ILE A 75 6.13 9.29 -5.80
C ILE A 75 7.59 9.74 -5.73
N GLY A 76 8.10 10.40 -6.78
CA GLY A 76 9.46 10.92 -6.79
C GLY A 76 9.73 11.93 -5.66
N ARG A 77 8.77 12.83 -5.38
CA ARG A 77 8.89 13.79 -4.26
C ARG A 77 8.84 13.10 -2.89
N PHE A 78 7.94 12.14 -2.71
CA PHE A 78 7.76 11.46 -1.43
C PHE A 78 8.93 10.52 -1.09
N TRP A 79 9.43 9.78 -2.07
CA TRP A 79 10.50 8.78 -1.88
C TRP A 79 11.91 9.30 -2.17
N GLY A 80 12.04 10.46 -2.81
CA GLY A 80 13.31 11.06 -3.27
C GLY A 80 13.91 10.40 -4.53
N SER A 81 13.69 9.09 -4.72
CA SER A 81 14.04 8.34 -5.93
C SER A 81 12.96 7.31 -6.24
N ARG A 82 12.92 6.82 -7.48
CA ARG A 82 11.99 5.78 -7.91
C ARG A 82 12.74 4.49 -8.22
N GLN A 83 12.22 3.37 -7.74
CA GLN A 83 12.71 2.02 -7.99
C GLN A 83 11.60 1.11 -8.55
N GLY A 84 10.35 1.44 -8.24
CA GLY A 84 9.14 0.78 -8.74
C GLY A 84 9.08 0.78 -10.27
N ARG A 85 8.67 -0.36 -10.83
CA ARG A 85 8.61 -0.61 -12.27
C ARG A 85 7.41 -1.48 -12.64
N ALA A 86 6.31 -1.36 -11.90
CA ALA A 86 5.10 -2.12 -12.17
C ALA A 86 4.67 -1.99 -13.64
N VAL A 87 4.19 -3.11 -14.18
CA VAL A 87 3.45 -3.13 -15.44
C VAL A 87 2.06 -2.57 -15.17
N LEU A 88 1.72 -1.48 -15.86
CA LEU A 88 0.42 -0.80 -15.72
C LEU A 88 -0.59 -1.41 -16.69
N ILE A 89 -1.79 -1.71 -16.20
CA ILE A 89 -2.91 -2.24 -16.98
C ILE A 89 -4.13 -1.35 -16.73
N TYR A 90 -4.58 -0.61 -17.74
CA TYR A 90 -5.77 0.23 -17.65
C TYR A 90 -6.99 -0.42 -18.30
N CYS A 91 -8.03 -0.64 -17.49
CA CYS A 91 -9.31 -1.19 -17.87
C CYS A 91 -10.39 -0.10 -17.73
N PRO A 92 -10.94 0.46 -18.82
CA PRO A 92 -11.94 1.53 -18.77
C PRO A 92 -13.33 1.08 -18.30
N THR A 93 -13.53 -0.22 -18.06
CA THR A 93 -14.81 -0.78 -17.57
C THR A 93 -14.58 -1.67 -16.34
N GLN A 94 -15.58 -1.71 -15.45
CA GLN A 94 -15.51 -2.56 -14.25
C GLN A 94 -15.40 -4.05 -14.60
N ALA A 95 -16.08 -4.48 -15.66
CA ALA A 95 -16.07 -5.87 -16.12
C ALA A 95 -14.68 -6.32 -16.60
N GLN A 96 -13.90 -5.43 -17.24
CA GLN A 96 -12.52 -5.71 -17.59
C GLN A 96 -11.63 -5.71 -16.34
N TYR A 97 -11.76 -4.69 -15.49
CA TYR A 97 -10.97 -4.56 -14.26
C TYR A 97 -11.07 -5.80 -13.36
N ALA A 98 -12.28 -6.33 -13.15
CA ALA A 98 -12.53 -7.52 -12.33
C ALA A 98 -11.83 -8.80 -12.85
N ARG A 99 -11.37 -8.82 -14.11
CA ARG A 99 -10.59 -9.94 -14.66
C ARG A 99 -9.11 -9.87 -14.25
N TYR A 100 -8.59 -8.69 -13.95
CA TYR A 100 -7.19 -8.42 -13.67
C TYR A 100 -6.92 -8.08 -12.21
N CYS A 101 -7.96 -7.76 -11.44
CA CYS A 101 -7.84 -7.54 -10.00
C CYS A 101 -8.73 -8.51 -9.19
N SER A 102 -8.11 -9.28 -8.30
CA SER A 102 -8.83 -10.19 -7.41
C SER A 102 -9.70 -9.41 -6.43
N GLY A 103 -11.01 -9.67 -6.43
CA GLY A 103 -11.99 -8.97 -5.62
C GLY A 103 -12.92 -8.06 -6.43
N GLY A 104 -12.48 -7.59 -7.61
CA GLY A 104 -13.33 -6.83 -8.54
C GLY A 104 -13.93 -5.54 -7.99
N GLU A 105 -13.47 -5.08 -6.82
CA GLU A 105 -13.89 -3.86 -6.15
C GLU A 105 -12.70 -2.89 -6.06
N GLY A 106 -13.00 -1.61 -5.88
CA GLY A 106 -11.99 -0.54 -5.83
C GLY A 106 -11.65 0.08 -7.19
N ALA A 107 -10.88 1.16 -7.13
CA ALA A 107 -10.49 1.95 -8.30
C ALA A 107 -9.19 1.43 -8.94
N GLY A 108 -8.35 0.75 -8.17
CA GLY A 108 -7.12 0.13 -8.63
C GLY A 108 -6.62 -0.92 -7.65
N CYS A 109 -5.62 -1.70 -8.07
CA CYS A 109 -4.91 -2.59 -7.18
C CYS A 109 -3.49 -2.92 -7.66
N SER A 110 -2.65 -3.28 -6.69
CA SER A 110 -1.25 -3.64 -6.89
C SER A 110 -1.01 -5.12 -6.57
N ILE A 111 -0.36 -5.81 -7.50
CA ILE A 111 -0.06 -7.24 -7.42
C ILE A 111 1.46 -7.45 -7.54
N GLY A 112 2.14 -7.72 -6.44
CA GLY A 112 3.56 -8.08 -6.41
C GLY A 112 3.79 -9.60 -6.38
N LEU A 113 4.80 -10.08 -7.10
CA LEU A 113 5.13 -11.51 -7.24
C LEU A 113 6.47 -11.87 -6.58
N PRO A 114 6.68 -13.13 -6.16
CA PRO A 114 7.89 -13.55 -5.46
C PRO A 114 9.21 -13.27 -6.20
N TRP A 115 9.19 -13.20 -7.53
CA TRP A 115 10.37 -12.95 -8.38
C TRP A 115 10.54 -11.47 -8.78
N GLY A 116 9.82 -10.56 -8.14
CA GLY A 116 10.02 -9.11 -8.28
C GLY A 116 9.21 -8.43 -9.40
N THR A 117 8.45 -9.17 -10.21
CA THR A 117 7.47 -8.55 -11.10
C THR A 117 6.30 -8.01 -10.28
N SER A 118 5.85 -6.80 -10.61
CA SER A 118 4.65 -6.18 -10.07
C SER A 118 3.73 -5.70 -11.18
N PHE A 119 2.43 -5.69 -10.89
CA PHE A 119 1.38 -5.18 -11.75
C PHE A 119 0.56 -4.14 -11.00
N LEU A 120 0.18 -3.09 -11.73
CA LEU A 120 -0.73 -2.06 -11.26
C LEU A 120 -1.92 -2.04 -12.20
N VAL A 121 -3.07 -2.46 -11.70
CA VAL A 121 -4.30 -2.57 -12.49
C VAL A 121 -5.22 -1.43 -12.10
N LEU A 122 -5.68 -0.66 -13.08
CA LEU A 122 -6.58 0.48 -12.89
C LEU A 122 -7.94 0.20 -13.53
N GLY A 123 -8.99 0.39 -12.74
CA GLY A 123 -10.37 0.36 -13.22
C GLY A 123 -10.83 1.71 -13.79
N PRO A 124 -12.13 1.86 -14.10
CA PRO A 124 -12.69 3.10 -14.66
C PRO A 124 -12.40 4.31 -13.77
N GLU A 125 -12.66 4.17 -12.46
CA GLU A 125 -12.43 5.20 -11.44
C GLU A 125 -10.95 5.34 -11.04
N GLY A 126 -10.10 4.43 -11.54
CA GLY A 126 -8.66 4.41 -11.27
C GLY A 126 -7.85 5.39 -12.11
N ASN A 127 -8.45 5.97 -13.15
CA ASN A 127 -7.79 6.98 -13.97
C ASN A 127 -7.78 8.35 -13.25
N SER A 128 -7.10 8.40 -12.11
CA SER A 128 -6.91 9.57 -11.25
C SER A 128 -5.47 9.62 -10.74
N PRO A 129 -4.85 10.81 -10.61
CA PRO A 129 -3.53 10.94 -10.03
C PRO A 129 -3.44 10.38 -8.61
N ASP A 130 -4.53 10.47 -7.83
CA ASP A 130 -4.56 10.04 -6.44
C ASP A 130 -4.52 8.51 -6.33
N VAL A 131 -5.38 7.82 -7.08
CA VAL A 131 -5.40 6.34 -7.12
C VAL A 131 -4.09 5.81 -7.69
N MET A 132 -3.59 6.39 -8.78
CA MET A 132 -2.31 5.98 -9.36
C MET A 132 -1.15 6.18 -8.38
N ALA A 133 -1.11 7.30 -7.66
CA ALA A 133 -0.06 7.55 -6.67
C ALA A 133 -0.15 6.57 -5.50
N HIS A 134 -1.37 6.28 -5.02
CA HIS A 134 -1.61 5.25 -3.99
C HIS A 134 -1.00 3.91 -4.41
N GLU A 135 -1.37 3.42 -5.58
CA GLU A 135 -0.92 2.13 -6.09
C GLU A 135 0.58 2.10 -6.42
N LEU A 136 1.13 3.17 -7.01
CA LEU A 136 2.57 3.28 -7.26
C LEU A 136 3.38 3.35 -5.94
N CYS A 137 2.78 3.82 -4.84
CA CYS A 137 3.44 3.79 -3.53
C CYS A 137 3.64 2.36 -3.03
N HIS A 138 2.65 1.48 -3.23
CA HIS A 138 2.80 0.05 -2.96
C HIS A 138 3.88 -0.59 -3.83
N ASP A 139 3.92 -0.25 -5.12
CA ASP A 139 4.98 -0.72 -6.04
C ASP A 139 6.37 -0.27 -5.59
N GLU A 140 6.52 0.99 -5.16
CA GLU A 140 7.80 1.51 -4.69
C GLU A 140 8.26 0.84 -3.39
N LEU A 141 7.36 0.66 -2.42
CA LEU A 141 7.66 -0.06 -1.19
C LEU A 141 8.04 -1.52 -1.48
N PHE A 142 7.32 -2.16 -2.41
CA PHE A 142 7.61 -3.51 -2.88
C PHE A 142 8.97 -3.61 -3.57
N ALA A 143 9.32 -2.68 -4.44
CA ALA A 143 10.60 -2.66 -5.14
C ALA A 143 11.79 -2.51 -4.16
N ARG A 144 11.58 -1.77 -3.06
CA ARG A 144 12.61 -1.54 -2.04
C ARG A 144 12.80 -2.69 -1.06
N LEU A 145 11.72 -3.39 -0.70
CA LEU A 145 11.75 -4.42 0.35
C LEU A 145 11.70 -5.86 -0.18
N GLY A 146 11.18 -6.04 -1.40
CA GLY A 146 10.91 -7.35 -1.99
C GLY A 146 9.67 -8.03 -1.42
N TRP A 147 9.15 -9.00 -2.19
CA TRP A 147 7.89 -9.69 -1.90
C TRP A 147 7.85 -10.34 -0.51
N LEU A 148 8.94 -11.01 -0.12
CA LEU A 148 8.98 -11.77 1.12
C LEU A 148 8.87 -10.87 2.36
N THR A 149 9.60 -9.76 2.36
CA THR A 149 9.59 -8.78 3.45
C THR A 149 8.23 -8.11 3.56
N ILE A 150 7.64 -7.66 2.44
CA ILE A 150 6.29 -7.09 2.42
C ILE A 150 5.27 -8.06 3.00
N LYS A 151 5.27 -9.33 2.56
CA LYS A 151 4.24 -10.29 2.96
C LYS A 151 4.41 -10.85 4.38
N ARG A 152 5.62 -10.81 4.95
CA ARG A 152 5.88 -11.40 6.28
C ARG A 152 6.09 -10.39 7.39
N GLN A 153 6.58 -9.19 7.07
CA GLN A 153 7.05 -8.25 8.09
C GLN A 153 6.26 -6.94 8.11
N VAL A 154 5.72 -6.50 6.98
CA VAL A 154 5.03 -5.20 6.90
C VAL A 154 3.54 -5.37 7.20
N PRO A 155 3.01 -4.79 8.29
CA PRO A 155 1.59 -4.82 8.58
C PRO A 155 0.78 -4.11 7.49
N GLN A 156 -0.41 -4.61 7.20
CA GLN A 156 -1.28 -4.04 6.17
C GLN A 156 -1.63 -2.58 6.48
N TRP A 157 -1.92 -2.24 7.75
CA TRP A 157 -2.18 -0.86 8.14
C TRP A 157 -1.03 0.09 7.80
N PHE A 158 0.23 -0.36 7.88
CA PHE A 158 1.37 0.48 7.51
C PHE A 158 1.46 0.63 5.99
N ASN A 159 1.28 -0.47 5.25
CA ASN A 159 1.34 -0.46 3.78
C ASN A 159 0.28 0.48 3.18
N GLU A 160 -0.98 0.36 3.62
CA GLU A 160 -2.08 1.24 3.18
C GLU A 160 -1.90 2.68 3.70
N GLY A 161 -1.50 2.84 4.97
CA GLY A 161 -1.25 4.15 5.56
C GLY A 161 -0.13 4.92 4.86
N LEU A 162 0.90 4.23 4.36
CA LEU A 162 1.98 4.84 3.59
C LEU A 162 1.51 5.29 2.20
N ALA A 163 0.72 4.47 1.52
CA ALA A 163 0.13 4.83 0.22
C ALA A 163 -0.81 6.05 0.33
N LEU A 164 -1.51 6.16 1.46
CA LEU A 164 -2.32 7.32 1.78
C LEU A 164 -1.53 8.63 1.89
N MET A 165 -0.20 8.61 2.08
CA MET A 165 0.61 9.85 2.13
C MET A 165 0.76 10.54 0.77
N VAL A 166 0.45 9.85 -0.32
CA VAL A 166 0.50 10.39 -1.69
C VAL A 166 -0.87 10.44 -2.38
N ASP A 167 -1.91 9.95 -1.69
CA ASP A 167 -3.32 10.04 -2.07
C ASP A 167 -3.99 11.23 -1.38
N TYR A 168 -4.54 12.18 -2.15
CA TYR A 168 -5.17 13.40 -1.62
C TYR A 168 -6.70 13.34 -1.60
N ARG A 169 -7.33 12.17 -1.78
CA ARG A 169 -8.80 12.06 -1.69
C ARG A 169 -9.35 12.27 -0.28
N PHE A 170 -8.49 12.10 0.73
CA PHE A 170 -8.87 12.14 2.16
C PHE A 170 -8.24 13.29 2.93
N THR A 171 -7.36 14.08 2.31
CA THR A 171 -6.62 15.17 2.95
C THR A 171 -6.43 16.32 1.97
N SER A 172 -6.06 17.48 2.50
CA SER A 172 -5.55 18.58 1.68
C SER A 172 -4.36 18.12 0.83
N PRO A 173 -4.12 18.70 -0.37
CA PRO A 173 -3.04 18.30 -1.27
C PRO A 173 -1.68 18.82 -0.76
N THR A 174 -1.16 18.18 0.29
CA THR A 174 0.09 18.52 0.97
C THR A 174 0.98 17.30 1.16
N ASN A 175 2.29 17.54 1.20
CA ASN A 175 3.28 16.54 1.57
C ASN A 175 3.76 16.70 3.02
N ASP A 176 3.23 17.69 3.75
CA ASP A 176 3.55 17.89 5.16
C ASP A 176 2.85 16.82 6.01
N PRO A 177 3.60 15.92 6.68
CA PRO A 177 3.01 14.86 7.49
C PRO A 177 2.21 15.38 8.68
N ALA A 178 2.54 16.56 9.23
CA ALA A 178 1.82 17.14 10.36
C ALA A 178 0.43 17.64 9.94
N ILE A 179 0.32 18.29 8.78
CA ILE A 179 -0.97 18.69 8.21
C ILE A 179 -1.80 17.44 7.86
N ARG A 180 -1.18 16.44 7.23
CA ARG A 180 -1.87 15.18 6.93
C ARG A 180 -2.39 14.48 8.19
N PHE A 181 -1.60 14.48 9.26
CA PHE A 181 -2.02 13.94 10.54
C PHE A 181 -3.24 14.68 11.07
N ALA A 182 -3.23 16.01 11.04
CA ALA A 182 -4.37 16.82 11.48
C ALA A 182 -5.64 16.53 10.66
N ASP A 183 -5.54 16.43 9.34
CA ASP A 183 -6.66 16.10 8.45
C ASP A 183 -7.24 14.71 8.76
N TYR A 184 -6.38 13.68 8.84
CA TYR A 184 -6.83 12.33 9.17
C TYR A 184 -7.40 12.21 10.59
N ASP A 185 -6.79 12.89 11.57
CA ASP A 185 -7.24 12.87 12.95
C ASP A 185 -8.60 13.57 13.10
N ALA A 186 -8.83 14.68 12.40
CA ALA A 186 -10.12 15.36 12.37
C ALA A 186 -11.21 14.46 11.77
N GLU A 187 -10.97 13.87 10.60
CA GLU A 187 -11.94 13.00 9.92
C GLU A 187 -12.20 11.71 10.72
N TRP A 188 -11.16 11.10 11.27
CA TRP A 188 -11.28 9.92 12.14
C TRP A 188 -12.12 10.23 13.39
N ARG A 189 -11.88 11.37 14.06
CA ARG A 189 -12.67 11.79 15.22
C ARG A 189 -14.12 12.07 14.85
N TYR A 190 -14.36 12.70 13.71
CA TYR A 190 -15.70 12.96 13.23
C TYR A 190 -16.47 11.65 13.01
N ARG A 191 -15.88 10.67 12.32
CA ARG A 191 -16.55 9.40 12.00
C ARG A 191 -16.67 8.44 13.17
N THR A 192 -15.76 8.50 14.13
CA THR A 192 -15.82 7.64 15.33
C THR A 192 -16.62 8.26 16.48
N ARG A 193 -17.07 9.51 16.33
CA ARG A 193 -17.89 10.21 17.33
C ARG A 193 -19.15 9.40 17.63
N GLY A 194 -19.41 9.12 18.90
CA GLY A 194 -20.55 8.31 19.34
C GLY A 194 -20.36 6.80 19.12
N LEU A 195 -19.70 6.38 18.02
CA LEU A 195 -19.38 4.96 17.78
C LEU A 195 -18.48 4.39 18.87
N MET A 196 -17.48 5.15 19.34
CA MET A 196 -16.62 4.65 20.42
C MET A 196 -17.37 4.38 21.73
N ALA A 197 -18.46 5.13 21.99
CA ALA A 197 -19.26 4.96 23.20
C ALA A 197 -20.34 3.88 23.03
N GLN A 198 -20.92 3.77 21.83
CA GLN A 198 -22.08 2.91 21.58
C GLN A 198 -21.68 1.54 21.04
N HIS A 199 -20.64 1.49 20.19
CA HIS A 199 -20.20 0.29 19.49
C HIS A 199 -18.69 0.27 19.25
N PRO A 200 -17.86 0.23 20.31
CA PRO A 200 -16.39 0.32 20.20
C PRO A 200 -15.78 -0.77 19.31
N GLN A 201 -16.42 -1.93 19.16
CA GLN A 201 -15.98 -3.03 18.31
C GLN A 201 -15.97 -2.70 16.81
N PHE A 202 -16.68 -1.65 16.37
CA PHE A 202 -16.65 -1.21 14.97
C PHE A 202 -15.50 -0.25 14.65
N VAL A 203 -14.78 0.24 15.66
CA VAL A 203 -13.61 1.11 15.49
C VAL A 203 -12.36 0.23 15.51
N PRO A 204 -11.71 -0.03 14.37
CA PRO A 204 -10.56 -0.93 14.32
C PRO A 204 -9.34 -0.32 15.03
N THR A 205 -8.64 -1.15 15.79
CA THR A 205 -7.31 -0.84 16.33
C THR A 205 -6.24 -1.27 15.32
N LEU A 206 -5.04 -0.68 15.37
CA LEU A 206 -3.96 -1.06 14.43
C LEU A 206 -3.57 -2.55 14.49
N PRO A 207 -3.47 -3.20 15.67
CA PRO A 207 -3.21 -4.64 15.72
C PRO A 207 -4.30 -5.48 15.04
N ALA A 208 -5.55 -4.99 14.99
CA ALA A 208 -6.64 -5.66 14.27
C ALA A 208 -6.58 -5.45 12.74
N LEU A 209 -5.57 -4.74 12.24
CA LEU A 209 -5.39 -4.35 10.85
C LEU A 209 -4.03 -4.84 10.28
N GLU A 210 -3.43 -5.88 10.88
CA GLU A 210 -2.12 -6.38 10.47
C GLU A 210 -2.14 -7.14 9.14
N THR A 211 -3.24 -7.82 8.81
CA THR A 211 -3.33 -8.63 7.59
C THR A 211 -4.25 -8.00 6.55
N THR A 212 -4.05 -8.34 5.26
CA THR A 212 -4.95 -7.93 4.17
C THR A 212 -6.39 -8.32 4.45
N ARG A 213 -6.63 -9.55 4.94
CA ARG A 213 -7.98 -10.01 5.29
C ARG A 213 -8.60 -9.15 6.37
N ASP A 214 -7.85 -8.88 7.45
CA ASP A 214 -8.38 -8.15 8.59
C ASP A 214 -8.53 -6.66 8.27
N PHE A 215 -7.74 -6.10 7.36
CA PHE A 215 -7.90 -4.71 6.90
C PHE A 215 -9.17 -4.52 6.06
N PHE A 216 -9.39 -5.40 5.08
CA PHE A 216 -10.52 -5.29 4.13
C PHE A 216 -11.80 -6.02 4.58
N TYR A 217 -11.83 -6.56 5.80
CA TYR A 217 -13.03 -7.19 6.35
C TYR A 217 -14.18 -6.19 6.60
N GLY A 218 -15.41 -6.67 6.50
CA GLY A 218 -16.62 -5.91 6.86
C GLY A 218 -17.17 -5.05 5.73
N ASN A 219 -17.95 -4.04 6.09
CA ASN A 219 -18.58 -3.12 5.14
C ASN A 219 -17.68 -1.93 4.80
N TYR A 220 -18.08 -1.14 3.79
CA TYR A 220 -17.37 0.05 3.35
C TYR A 220 -17.02 1.02 4.49
N GLY A 221 -17.94 1.25 5.43
CA GLY A 221 -17.71 2.15 6.56
C GLY A 221 -16.57 1.67 7.47
N ARG A 222 -16.48 0.37 7.74
CA ARG A 222 -15.42 -0.22 8.56
C ARG A 222 -14.07 -0.22 7.84
N VAL A 223 -14.05 -0.48 6.53
CA VAL A 223 -12.85 -0.36 5.70
C VAL A 223 -12.37 1.09 5.63
N MET A 224 -13.29 2.05 5.51
CA MET A 224 -12.96 3.48 5.57
C MET A 224 -12.31 3.85 6.91
N LEU A 225 -12.84 3.36 8.04
CA LEU A 225 -12.22 3.58 9.35
C LEU A 225 -10.83 2.94 9.46
N ALA A 226 -10.60 1.79 8.81
CA ALA A 226 -9.27 1.18 8.73
C ALA A 226 -8.28 2.06 7.97
N TYR A 227 -8.68 2.61 6.82
CA TYR A 227 -7.89 3.58 6.06
C TYR A 227 -7.57 4.82 6.89
N LEU A 228 -8.56 5.42 7.56
CA LEU A 228 -8.34 6.59 8.40
C LEU A 228 -7.41 6.29 9.58
N ALA A 229 -7.56 5.14 10.24
CA ALA A 229 -6.68 4.74 11.34
C ALA A 229 -5.24 4.55 10.87
N ALA A 230 -5.05 3.89 9.71
CA ALA A 230 -3.76 3.67 9.08
C ALA A 230 -3.09 4.99 8.64
N GLY A 231 -3.80 5.82 7.88
CA GLY A 231 -3.30 7.12 7.40
C GLY A 231 -2.94 8.05 8.55
N ARG A 232 -3.79 8.09 9.60
CA ARG A 232 -3.53 8.84 10.83
C ARG A 232 -2.24 8.39 11.51
N GLU A 233 -2.05 7.08 11.71
CA GLU A 233 -0.85 6.57 12.39
C GLU A 233 0.42 6.83 11.57
N VAL A 234 0.41 6.56 10.28
CA VAL A 234 1.59 6.77 9.43
C VAL A 234 1.93 8.26 9.32
N ALA A 235 0.93 9.14 9.16
CA ALA A 235 1.16 10.58 9.18
C ALA A 235 1.75 11.05 10.51
N ARG A 236 1.20 10.59 11.65
CA ARG A 236 1.73 10.87 12.98
C ARG A 236 3.18 10.42 13.14
N TRP A 237 3.49 9.23 12.63
CA TRP A 237 4.84 8.66 12.66
C TRP A 237 5.82 9.40 11.76
N LEU A 238 5.39 9.86 10.58
CA LEU A 238 6.23 10.67 9.69
C LEU A 238 6.45 12.10 10.19
N ALA A 239 5.53 12.65 10.98
CA ALA A 239 5.59 14.02 11.52
C ALA A 239 6.60 14.20 12.68
N THR A 240 7.40 13.18 12.99
CA THR A 240 8.31 13.22 14.14
C THR A 240 9.55 14.06 13.88
N GLU A 241 9.85 15.01 14.78
CA GLU A 241 10.78 16.13 14.58
C GLU A 241 12.26 15.77 14.28
N LYS A 242 12.69 14.50 14.44
CA LYS A 242 14.13 14.14 14.43
C LYS A 242 14.72 13.72 13.08
N GLN A 243 13.89 13.59 12.03
CA GLN A 243 14.18 13.35 10.61
C GLN A 243 13.05 12.46 10.06
N PRO A 244 12.60 12.63 8.80
CA PRO A 244 11.57 11.78 8.23
C PRO A 244 12.05 10.32 8.27
N PRO A 245 11.41 9.45 9.07
CA PRO A 245 11.99 8.15 9.40
C PRO A 245 11.98 7.17 8.22
N LEU A 246 11.27 7.48 7.13
CA LEU A 246 10.93 6.53 6.08
C LEU A 246 12.12 5.86 5.39
N LEU A 247 13.08 6.63 4.85
CA LEU A 247 14.19 6.03 4.09
C LEU A 247 15.17 5.24 4.98
N PRO A 248 15.58 5.74 6.17
CA PRO A 248 16.32 4.93 7.13
C PRO A 248 15.54 3.69 7.60
N PHE A 249 14.23 3.81 7.81
CA PHE A 249 13.36 2.71 8.21
C PHE A 249 13.34 1.59 7.15
N VAL A 250 13.08 1.96 5.89
CA VAL A 250 13.04 1.01 4.78
C VAL A 250 14.40 0.32 4.57
N ARG A 251 15.52 1.03 4.77
CA ARG A 251 16.86 0.42 4.70
C ARG A 251 17.09 -0.62 5.79
N GLN A 252 16.65 -0.37 7.02
CA GLN A 252 16.78 -1.34 8.12
C GLN A 252 15.91 -2.59 7.86
N LEU A 253 14.67 -2.41 7.37
CA LEU A 253 13.83 -3.54 6.98
C LEU A 253 14.44 -4.36 5.83
N ALA A 254 15.00 -3.69 4.81
CA ALA A 254 15.69 -4.36 3.70
C ALA A 254 16.94 -5.13 4.18
N ALA A 255 17.59 -4.70 5.27
CA ALA A 255 18.69 -5.40 5.90
C ALA A 255 18.23 -6.59 6.78
N GLY A 256 16.93 -6.82 6.91
CA GLY A 256 16.35 -7.94 7.66
C GLY A 256 15.99 -7.64 9.11
N GLU A 257 16.05 -6.37 9.56
CA GLU A 257 15.54 -6.00 10.88
C GLU A 257 14.01 -6.13 10.94
N ALA A 258 13.50 -6.61 12.08
CA ALA A 258 12.08 -6.80 12.28
C ALA A 258 11.32 -5.47 12.33
N PHE A 259 10.15 -5.43 11.67
CA PHE A 259 9.31 -4.22 11.55
C PHE A 259 9.08 -3.53 12.89
N ASP A 260 8.62 -4.27 13.90
CA ASP A 260 8.27 -3.69 15.20
C ASP A 260 9.46 -3.03 15.91
N GLU A 261 10.65 -3.59 15.75
CA GLU A 261 11.86 -3.07 16.39
C GLU A 261 12.30 -1.76 15.73
N VAL A 262 12.33 -1.73 14.39
CA VAL A 262 12.65 -0.50 13.65
C VAL A 262 11.57 0.57 13.87
N TYR A 263 10.29 0.16 13.88
CA TYR A 263 9.15 1.06 14.05
C TYR A 263 9.14 1.70 15.43
N LYS A 264 9.39 0.93 16.50
CA LYS A 264 9.49 1.46 17.88
C LYS A 264 10.66 2.42 18.06
N LYS A 265 11.85 2.11 17.51
CA LYS A 265 13.02 3.02 17.55
C LYS A 265 12.74 4.37 16.89
N ALA A 266 11.91 4.36 15.85
CA ALA A 266 11.48 5.55 15.12
C ALA A 266 10.29 6.28 15.78
N LYS A 267 9.67 5.74 16.83
CA LYS A 267 8.65 6.47 17.59
C LYS A 267 9.35 7.51 18.47
N PRO A 268 8.80 8.74 18.57
CA PRO A 268 9.19 9.63 19.63
C PRO A 268 8.85 8.93 20.94
N GLU A 269 9.84 8.84 21.83
CA GLU A 269 9.64 8.48 23.23
C GLU A 269 8.41 9.24 23.72
N GLN A 270 7.44 8.55 24.33
CA GLN A 270 6.23 9.18 24.83
C GLN A 270 6.64 10.37 25.71
N ALA A 271 6.45 11.59 25.21
CA ALA A 271 6.63 12.82 25.98
C ALA A 271 5.43 13.01 26.93
N VAL A 272 5.09 11.96 27.68
CA VAL A 272 4.09 11.94 28.73
C VAL A 272 4.68 11.07 29.83
N ASP A 273 5.61 11.64 30.60
CA ASP A 273 5.92 11.23 31.99
C ASP A 273 7.07 12.02 32.62
N LYS A 274 7.88 12.76 31.85
CA LYS A 274 8.94 13.61 32.44
C LYS A 274 8.45 14.94 33.02
N ALA A 275 7.25 15.42 32.63
CA ALA A 275 6.65 16.61 33.23
C ALA A 275 6.04 16.36 34.63
N GLY A 276 5.64 15.12 34.94
CA GLY A 276 5.05 14.75 36.24
C GLY A 276 6.05 14.50 37.36
N LYS A 277 7.32 14.23 37.04
CA LYS A 277 8.39 14.02 38.04
C LYS A 277 9.14 15.28 38.44
N SER A 278 9.12 16.34 37.63
CA SER A 278 9.76 17.61 38.00
C SER A 278 8.87 18.51 38.87
N ALA A 279 7.55 18.35 38.81
CA ALA A 279 6.60 19.12 39.64
C ALA A 279 6.46 18.59 41.08
N LYS A 280 6.84 17.33 41.35
CA LYS A 280 6.76 16.74 42.70
C LYS A 280 8.01 16.94 43.58
N LYS A 281 9.08 17.53 43.04
CA LYS A 281 10.31 17.79 43.80
C LYS A 281 10.43 19.23 44.33
N GLY A 282 9.46 20.10 44.03
CA GLY A 282 9.47 21.53 44.41
C GLY A 282 8.47 21.94 45.50
N SER A 283 7.70 21.02 46.08
CA SER A 283 6.71 21.33 47.15
C SER A 283 6.99 20.60 48.48
N ALA A 284 8.23 20.18 48.73
CA ALA A 284 8.61 19.52 49.99
C ALA A 284 9.66 20.30 50.81
N GLU A 285 9.95 21.56 50.47
CA GLU A 285 10.80 22.46 51.27
C GLU A 285 10.07 23.79 51.51
N SER A 286 8.99 23.74 52.28
CA SER A 286 8.44 24.90 53.01
C SER A 286 7.45 24.38 54.06
N GLY A 287 8.01 23.89 55.17
CA GLY A 287 7.30 23.50 56.38
C GLY A 287 8.27 23.65 57.56
#